data_AF-A0A081GJB2-F1
#
_entry.id   AF-A0A081GJB2-F1
#
_cell.length_a   1.000
_cell.length_b   1.000
_cell.length_c   1.000
_cell.angle_alpha   90.00
_cell.angle_beta   90.00
_cell.angle_gamma   90.00
#
_symmetry.space_group_name_H-M   'P 1'
#
loop_
_entity.id
_entity.type
_entity.pdbx_description
1 polymer ?
#
loop_
_entity_poly.entity_id
_entity_poly.type
_entity_poly.pdbx_seq_one_letter_code
_entity_poly.pdbx_strand_id
1 'polypeptide(L)' 'MSWSELERLVEEAESDEVIRRGLRHCRSSPELLLAARRLGFRVTRVDLLRAWQLHQRGNGLAPGAAGGAPPTQQRPSG' A
#
# COMPACT_ATOMS: atom_id res chain seq x y z
N MET A 1 -15.40 10.91 -8.10
CA MET A 1 -13.95 11.11 -8.22
C MET A 1 -13.30 9.73 -8.26
N SER A 2 -12.37 9.50 -9.17
CA SER A 2 -11.87 8.17 -9.55
C SER A 2 -10.64 7.74 -8.74
N TRP A 3 -10.63 6.47 -8.40
CA TRP A 3 -9.49 5.75 -7.81
C TRP A 3 -8.18 5.90 -8.61
N SER A 4 -8.30 6.14 -9.93
CA SER A 4 -7.18 6.32 -10.87
C SER A 4 -6.22 7.47 -10.52
N GLU A 5 -6.69 8.55 -9.89
CA GLU A 5 -5.82 9.66 -9.45
C GLU A 5 -4.90 9.24 -8.31
N LEU A 6 -5.37 8.34 -7.44
CA LEU A 6 -4.56 7.78 -6.36
C LEU A 6 -3.54 6.79 -6.92
N GLU A 7 -3.93 5.95 -7.88
CA GLU A 7 -3.00 5.03 -8.55
C GLU A 7 -1.88 5.80 -9.25
N ARG A 8 -2.23 6.86 -9.99
CA ARG A 8 -1.25 7.73 -10.62
C ARG A 8 -0.31 8.38 -9.60
N LEU A 9 -0.83 8.88 -8.48
CA LEU A 9 0.01 9.44 -7.41
C LEU A 9 1.04 8.42 -6.90
N VAL A 10 0.64 7.16 -6.73
CA VAL A 10 1.53 6.10 -6.25
C VAL A 10 2.61 5.78 -7.30
N GLU A 11 2.22 5.60 -8.56
CA GLU A 11 3.13 5.32 -9.67
C GLU A 11 4.18 6.44 -9.86
N GLU A 12 3.72 7.70 -9.77
CA GLU A 12 4.60 8.88 -9.87
C GLU A 12 5.50 8.99 -8.62
N ALA A 13 5.03 8.64 -7.42
CA ALA A 13 5.88 8.60 -6.22
C ALA A 13 6.91 7.45 -6.22
N GLU A 14 6.64 6.38 -6.97
CA GLU A 14 7.56 5.25 -7.17
C GLU A 14 8.64 5.56 -8.24
N SER A 15 8.35 6.44 -9.18
CA SER A 15 9.27 6.80 -10.26
C SER A 15 9.98 8.14 -10.08
N ASP A 16 9.34 9.14 -9.44
CA ASP A 16 9.87 10.50 -9.25
C ASP A 16 10.27 10.75 -7.78
N GLU A 17 11.55 11.06 -7.57
CA GLU A 17 12.10 11.36 -6.25
C GLU A 17 11.58 12.68 -5.65
N VAL A 18 11.23 13.67 -6.48
CA VAL A 18 10.66 14.96 -6.04
C VAL A 18 9.29 14.73 -5.43
N ILE A 19 8.44 13.97 -6.11
CA ILE A 19 7.11 13.59 -5.63
C ILE A 19 7.25 12.77 -4.35
N ARG A 20 8.14 11.76 -4.34
CA ARG A 20 8.40 10.95 -3.14
C ARG A 20 8.84 11.79 -1.95
N ARG A 21 9.79 12.70 -2.12
CA ARG A 21 10.28 13.59 -1.06
C ARG A 21 9.17 14.51 -0.54
N GLY A 22 8.33 15.04 -1.43
CA GLY A 22 7.17 15.85 -1.08
C GLY A 22 6.16 15.10 -0.20
N LEU A 23 5.97 13.80 -0.44
CA LEU A 23 5.05 12.96 0.34
C LEU A 23 5.69 12.39 1.62
N ARG A 24 7.01 12.20 1.66
CA ARG A 24 7.74 11.55 2.77
C ARG A 24 7.57 12.25 4.12
N HIS A 25 7.30 13.55 4.11
CA HIS A 25 7.09 14.34 5.32
C HIS A 25 5.65 14.32 5.84
N CYS A 26 4.71 13.73 5.11
CA CYS A 26 3.31 13.63 5.52
C CYS A 26 3.16 12.53 6.58
N ARG A 27 2.70 12.90 7.78
CA ARG A 27 2.48 11.98 8.91
C ARG A 27 0.99 11.77 9.20
N SER A 28 0.12 12.49 8.51
CA SER A 28 -1.32 12.39 8.65
C SER A 28 -2.03 12.36 7.29
N SER A 29 -3.21 11.74 7.22
CA SER A 29 -4.01 11.72 5.98
C SER A 29 -4.35 13.12 5.45
N PRO A 30 -4.69 14.12 6.30
CA PRO A 30 -4.90 15.50 5.83
C PRO A 30 -3.66 16.12 5.19
N GLU A 31 -2.47 15.92 5.77
CA GLU A 31 -1.20 16.41 5.19
C GLU A 31 -0.93 15.77 3.83
N LEU A 32 -1.13 14.46 3.72
CA LEU A 32 -0.94 13.73 2.47
C LEU A 32 -1.90 14.24 1.37
N LEU A 33 -3.17 14.48 1.71
CA LEU A 33 -4.14 15.06 0.76
C LEU A 33 -3.74 16.47 0.32
N LEU A 34 -3.27 17.30 1.24
CA LEU A 34 -2.79 18.64 0.92
C LEU A 34 -1.55 18.59 0.01
N ALA A 35 -0.59 17.72 0.31
CA ALA A 35 0.61 17.54 -0.51
C ALA A 35 0.27 17.02 -1.91
N ALA A 36 -0.56 15.98 -2.02
CA ALA A 36 -1.03 15.45 -3.30
C ALA A 36 -1.71 16.51 -4.16
N ARG A 37 -2.57 17.34 -3.56
CA ARG A 37 -3.24 18.45 -4.26
C ARG A 37 -2.28 19.53 -4.74
N ARG A 38 -1.25 19.85 -3.94
CA ARG A 38 -0.19 20.80 -4.34
C ARG A 38 0.63 20.28 -5.52
N LEU A 39 0.77 18.97 -5.63
CA LEU A 39 1.45 18.29 -6.74
C LEU A 39 0.54 18.09 -7.97
N GLY A 40 -0.72 18.52 -7.92
CA GLY A 40 -1.66 18.49 -9.04
C GLY A 40 -2.62 17.30 -9.05
N PHE A 41 -2.54 16.39 -8.08
CA PHE A 41 -3.40 15.21 -8.00
C PHE A 41 -4.72 15.50 -7.30
N ARG A 42 -5.81 14.93 -7.80
CA ARG A 42 -7.17 15.11 -7.25
C ARG A 42 -7.59 13.96 -6.34
N VAL A 43 -6.74 13.62 -5.37
CA VAL A 43 -7.05 12.58 -4.38
C VAL A 43 -8.01 13.08 -3.31
N THR A 44 -8.96 12.22 -2.90
CA THR A 44 -9.91 12.49 -1.82
C THR A 44 -9.64 11.63 -0.60
N ARG A 45 -10.22 12.04 0.54
CA ARG A 45 -10.17 11.24 1.78
C ARG A 45 -10.80 9.85 1.60
N VAL A 46 -11.85 9.74 0.77
CA VAL A 46 -12.53 8.47 0.52
C VAL A 46 -11.62 7.50 -0.22
N ASP A 47 -10.80 7.99 -1.15
CA ASP A 47 -9.83 7.17 -1.88
C ASP A 47 -8.77 6.60 -0.92
N LEU A 48 -8.21 7.43 -0.04
CA LEU A 48 -7.25 6.97 0.97
C LEU A 48 -7.86 5.95 1.94
N LEU A 49 -9.09 6.17 2.39
CA LEU A 49 -9.79 5.23 3.27
C LEU A 49 -10.02 3.89 2.56
N ARG A 50 -10.44 3.92 1.29
CA ARG A 50 -10.61 2.71 0.47
C ARG A 50 -9.28 1.98 0.29
N ALA A 51 -8.18 2.69 0.06
CA ALA A 51 -6.85 2.09 -0.04
C ALA A 51 -6.42 1.42 1.26
N TRP A 52 -6.64 2.09 2.38
CA TRP A 52 -6.34 1.54 3.70
C TRP A 52 -7.19 0.29 4.00
N GLN A 53 -8.47 0.28 3.61
CA GLN A 53 -9.34 -0.89 3.73
C GLN A 53 -8.90 -2.04 2.82
N LEU A 54 -8.54 -1.76 1.57
CA LEU A 54 -8.02 -2.76 0.63
C LEU A 54 -6.72 -3.37 1.16
N HIS A 55 -5.81 -2.54 1.68
CA HIS A 55 -4.58 -3.01 2.29
C HIS A 55 -4.84 -3.92 3.50
N GLN A 56 -5.75 -3.56 4.41
CA GLN A 56 -6.12 -4.45 5.52
C GLN A 56 -6.78 -5.75 5.07
N ARG A 57 -7.63 -5.70 4.03
CA ARG A 57 -8.27 -6.89 3.48
C ARG A 57 -7.25 -7.81 2.80
N GLY A 58 -6.25 -7.24 2.13
CA GLY A 58 -5.12 -7.98 1.55
C GLY A 58 -4.15 -8.52 2.60
N ASN A 59 -3.91 -7.76 3.67
CA ASN A 59 -3.03 -8.15 4.78
C ASN A 59 -3.70 -9.11 5.78
N GLY A 60 -5.03 -9.17 5.79
CA GLY A 60 -5.83 -10.14 6.55
C GLY A 60 -5.75 -11.58 6.02
N LEU A 61 -5.11 -11.81 4.88
CA LEU A 61 -4.86 -13.14 4.32
C LEU A 61 -3.41 -13.62 4.48
N ALA A 62 -2.60 -13.02 5.37
CA ALA A 62 -1.34 -13.63 5.81
C ALA A 62 -0.80 -13.08 7.15
N PRO A 63 -1.14 -13.74 8.28
CA PRO A 63 -0.22 -13.86 9.40
C PRO A 63 0.08 -15.36 9.61
N GLY A 64 0.94 -15.97 8.78
CA GLY A 64 1.16 -17.42 8.91
C GLY A 64 2.03 -18.17 7.91
N ALA A 65 2.79 -17.51 7.02
CA ALA A 65 3.93 -18.18 6.38
C ALA A 65 5.09 -18.18 7.40
N ALA A 66 5.09 -19.10 8.36
CA ALA A 66 5.82 -20.35 8.23
C ALA A 66 7.34 -20.13 8.10
N GLY A 67 7.93 -19.54 9.14
CA GLY A 67 9.17 -20.10 9.65
C GLY A 67 8.85 -21.44 10.31
N GLY A 68 9.08 -22.54 9.59
CA GLY A 68 8.81 -23.89 10.08
C GLY A 68 9.00 -24.90 8.96
N ALA A 69 10.01 -25.74 9.12
CA ALA A 69 10.52 -26.70 8.16
C ALA A 69 9.45 -27.58 7.47
N PRO A 70 9.72 -28.10 6.26
CA PRO A 70 8.87 -29.11 5.64
C PRO A 70 8.82 -30.36 6.55
N PRO A 71 7.65 -30.96 6.82
CA PRO A 71 7.60 -32.27 7.47
C PRO A 71 8.22 -33.30 6.52
N THR A 72 9.36 -33.84 6.97
CA THR A 72 10.08 -34.98 6.41
C THR A 72 9.10 -36.08 6.01
N GLN A 73 9.10 -36.47 4.73
CA GLN A 73 8.47 -37.71 4.29
C GLN A 73 9.06 -38.89 5.07
N GLN A 74 8.26 -39.54 5.91
CA GLN A 74 8.56 -40.88 6.40
C GLN A 74 7.82 -41.90 5.54
N ARG A 75 8.59 -42.61 4.70
CA ARG A 75 8.21 -43.88 4.07
C ARG A 75 8.00 -44.92 5.17
N PRO A 76 6.93 -45.75 5.13
CA PRO A 76 7.00 -47.07 5.71
C PRO A 76 7.65 -48.02 4.71
N SER A 77 8.77 -48.60 5.12
CA SER A 77 9.30 -49.85 4.58
C SER A 77 8.53 -51.01 5.21
N GLY A 78 8.02 -51.93 4.39
CA GLY A 78 7.33 -53.14 4.86
C GLY A 78 6.31 -53.63 3.85
#